data_AF-A0A821UEJ6-F1
#
_entry.id   AF-A0A821UEJ6-F1
#
_cell.length_a   1.000
_cell.length_b   1.000
_cell.length_c   1.000
_cell.angle_alpha   90.00
_cell.angle_beta   90.00
_cell.angle_gamma   90.00
#
_symmetry.space_group_name_H-M   'P 1'
#
loop_
_entity.id
_entity.type
_entity.pdbx_description
1 polymer ?
#
loop_
_entity_poly.entity_id
_entity_poly.type
_entity_poly.pdbx_seq_one_letter_code
_entity_poly.pdbx_strand_id
1 'polypeptide(L)'
;MISIRSNSSTGTTTGSTTTTTPIPPAQQKKIDAAFALLIVSATGALLSAVAFVELSERTAQTVWWAYEPIVDANPSFSEPPLSPKHKRFVPYVLIEKFRTAAIGNQKCKNGNGCKERELEHIVIFHSADFRPQPRWSPDYPIYIGFHRTRADFAISIAHSDMNISQTPPQMLGFGIYFARSITNTEGKAREAGAYICAEVRMGKVLMLTRSELHIVSNKNSWWLEYDTVYLKHEQEERDEFCVKSSNQVLKWIIYIEAEKDKKLALYGMDVEFNDTQCYCV
;
A
#
# COMPACT_ATOMS: atom_id res chain seq x y z
N MET A 1 -37.88 11.41 -46.88
CA MET A 1 -37.69 12.48 -47.88
C MET A 1 -36.81 13.56 -47.25
N ILE A 2 -35.49 13.47 -47.41
CA ILE A 2 -34.52 14.56 -47.19
C ILE A 2 -33.45 14.37 -48.26
N SER A 3 -33.33 15.36 -49.14
CA SER A 3 -32.42 15.37 -50.30
C SER A 3 -31.16 16.14 -49.92
N ILE A 4 -29.99 15.49 -50.04
CA ILE A 4 -28.68 16.12 -49.81
C ILE A 4 -28.08 16.41 -51.20
N ARG A 5 -27.89 17.69 -51.52
CA ARG A 5 -27.20 18.15 -52.73
C ARG A 5 -25.69 18.16 -52.48
N SER A 6 -24.93 17.51 -53.37
CA SER A 6 -23.49 17.63 -53.49
C SER A 6 -23.13 18.81 -54.41
N ASN A 7 -22.31 19.74 -53.93
CA ASN A 7 -21.69 20.78 -54.75
C ASN A 7 -20.23 20.38 -55.04
N SER A 8 -19.95 19.98 -56.27
CA SER A 8 -18.59 19.86 -56.80
C SER A 8 -18.10 21.22 -57.28
N SER A 9 -17.09 21.80 -56.60
CA SER A 9 -16.36 22.96 -57.10
C SER A 9 -14.99 22.50 -57.62
N THR A 10 -14.81 22.64 -58.93
CA THR A 10 -13.54 22.43 -59.63
C THR A 10 -12.68 23.69 -59.47
N GLY A 11 -11.73 23.66 -58.54
CA GLY A 11 -10.74 24.71 -58.36
C GLY A 11 -9.56 24.54 -59.33
N THR A 12 -9.40 25.50 -60.24
CA THR A 12 -8.27 25.62 -61.17
C THR A 12 -6.99 25.89 -60.39
N THR A 13 -6.02 24.97 -60.43
CA THR A 13 -4.71 25.12 -59.79
C THR A 13 -3.78 25.89 -60.73
N THR A 14 -3.54 27.17 -60.46
CA THR A 14 -2.49 27.96 -61.13
C THR A 14 -1.14 27.62 -60.50
N GLY A 15 -0.28 26.93 -61.28
CA GLY A 15 1.10 26.65 -60.90
C GLY A 15 1.93 27.93 -60.90
N SER A 16 2.18 28.48 -59.70
CA SER A 16 3.17 29.52 -59.47
C SER A 16 4.56 28.87 -59.37
N THR A 17 5.35 28.97 -60.43
CA THR A 17 6.76 28.56 -60.44
C THR A 17 7.55 29.52 -59.57
N THR A 18 7.69 29.19 -58.28
CA THR A 18 8.47 30.00 -57.34
C THR A 18 9.95 29.77 -57.64
N THR A 19 10.59 30.74 -58.29
CA THR A 19 12.04 30.73 -58.51
C THR A 19 12.73 30.90 -57.15
N THR A 20 13.20 29.80 -56.59
CA THR A 20 13.98 29.79 -55.35
C THR A 20 15.34 30.42 -55.61
N THR A 21 15.53 31.64 -55.11
CA THR A 21 16.83 32.31 -55.16
C THR A 21 17.77 31.60 -54.18
N PRO A 22 18.96 31.14 -54.60
CA PRO A 22 19.88 30.44 -53.71
C PRO A 22 20.29 31.35 -52.54
N ILE A 23 20.19 30.82 -51.32
CA ILE A 23 20.57 31.52 -50.10
C ILE A 23 22.09 31.73 -50.13
N PRO A 24 22.60 32.96 -49.94
CA PRO A 24 24.03 33.23 -49.87
C PRO A 24 24.72 32.35 -48.82
N PRO A 25 25.93 31.81 -49.07
CA PRO A 25 26.63 30.91 -48.14
C PRO A 25 26.79 31.46 -46.71
N ALA A 26 26.91 32.79 -46.58
CA ALA A 26 26.98 33.46 -45.28
C ALA A 26 25.65 33.43 -44.49
N GLN A 27 24.51 33.42 -45.19
CA GLN A 27 23.20 33.25 -44.58
C GLN A 27 22.94 31.76 -44.25
N GLN A 28 23.41 30.83 -45.09
CA GLN A 28 23.30 29.39 -44.82
C GLN A 28 23.99 29.00 -43.51
N LYS A 29 25.22 29.49 -43.27
CA LYS A 29 25.94 29.24 -42.00
C LYS A 29 25.19 29.77 -40.77
N LYS A 30 24.47 30.88 -40.88
CA LYS A 30 23.66 31.43 -39.78
C LYS A 30 22.43 30.55 -39.52
N ILE A 31 21.80 30.03 -40.57
CA ILE A 31 20.67 29.11 -40.48
C ILE A 31 21.12 27.80 -39.83
N ASP A 32 22.25 27.23 -40.27
CA ASP A 32 22.77 25.97 -39.72
C ASP A 32 23.16 26.11 -38.23
N ALA A 33 23.77 27.25 -37.86
CA ALA A 33 24.10 27.53 -36.46
C ALA A 33 22.84 27.71 -35.58
N ALA A 34 21.80 28.37 -36.10
CA ALA A 34 20.53 28.52 -35.40
C ALA A 34 19.81 27.17 -35.24
N PHE A 35 19.84 26.30 -36.26
CA PHE A 35 19.31 24.94 -36.20
C PHE A 35 20.06 24.08 -35.18
N ALA A 36 21.39 24.15 -35.14
CA ALA A 36 22.19 23.43 -34.16
C ALA A 36 21.87 23.87 -32.72
N LEU A 37 21.74 25.18 -32.48
CA LEU A 37 21.36 25.72 -31.18
C LEU A 37 19.94 25.27 -30.76
N LEU A 38 19.00 25.25 -31.71
CA LEU A 38 17.64 24.76 -31.48
C LEU A 38 17.64 23.28 -31.07
N ILE A 39 18.38 22.43 -31.79
CA ILE A 39 18.48 20.99 -31.49
C ILE A 39 19.10 20.76 -30.10
N VAL A 40 20.16 21.49 -29.75
CA VAL A 40 20.80 21.39 -28.42
C VAL A 40 19.84 21.86 -27.31
N SER A 41 19.08 22.93 -27.54
CA SER A 41 18.09 23.42 -26.56
C SER A 41 16.92 22.45 -26.38
N ALA A 42 16.42 21.84 -27.46
CA ALA A 42 15.32 20.89 -27.43
C ALA A 42 15.73 19.55 -26.78
N THR A 43 16.94 19.06 -27.08
CA THR A 43 17.49 17.86 -26.43
C THR A 43 17.78 18.08 -24.95
N GLY A 44 18.30 19.25 -24.57
CA GLY A 44 18.48 19.63 -23.17
C GLY A 44 17.16 19.72 -22.39
N ALA A 45 16.12 20.29 -22.99
CA ALA A 45 14.78 20.35 -22.40
C ALA A 45 14.15 18.96 -22.25
N LEU A 46 14.31 18.08 -23.24
CA LEU A 46 13.80 16.71 -23.19
C LEU A 46 14.49 15.88 -22.11
N LEU A 47 15.83 15.95 -22.02
CA LEU A 47 16.60 15.27 -20.97
C LEU A 47 16.23 15.79 -19.58
N SER A 48 16.04 17.10 -19.44
CA SER A 48 15.58 17.71 -18.19
C SER A 48 14.18 17.23 -17.81
N ALA A 49 13.25 17.13 -18.77
CA ALA A 49 11.90 16.63 -18.54
C ALA A 49 11.89 15.14 -18.14
N VAL A 50 12.68 14.29 -18.80
CA VAL A 50 12.82 12.87 -18.43
C VAL A 50 13.43 12.73 -17.04
N ALA A 51 14.48 13.49 -16.73
CA ALA A 51 15.07 13.51 -15.39
C ALA A 51 14.07 14.02 -14.35
N PHE A 52 13.25 15.02 -14.68
CA PHE A 52 12.20 15.52 -13.78
C PHE A 52 11.09 14.49 -13.55
N VAL A 53 10.71 13.74 -14.59
CA VAL A 53 9.74 12.63 -14.47
C VAL A 53 10.33 11.52 -13.60
N GLU A 54 11.56 11.05 -13.87
CA GLU A 54 12.21 10.03 -13.03
C GLU A 54 12.41 10.51 -11.58
N LEU A 55 12.76 11.79 -11.38
CA LEU A 55 12.92 12.37 -10.05
C LEU A 55 11.57 12.46 -9.34
N SER A 56 10.50 12.86 -10.04
CA SER A 56 9.12 12.92 -9.53
C SER A 56 8.56 11.55 -9.18
N GLU A 57 8.85 10.51 -9.97
CA GLU A 57 8.46 9.13 -9.67
C GLU A 57 9.23 8.61 -8.45
N ARG A 58 10.51 8.95 -8.31
CA ARG A 58 11.31 8.62 -7.13
C ARG A 58 10.86 9.38 -5.88
N THR A 59 10.58 10.67 -5.96
CA THR A 59 10.08 11.46 -4.81
C THR A 59 8.67 11.07 -4.44
N ALA A 60 7.78 10.83 -5.40
CA ALA A 60 6.46 10.25 -5.13
C ALA A 60 6.64 8.95 -4.36
N GLN A 61 7.40 7.98 -4.90
CA GLN A 61 7.74 6.74 -4.17
C GLN A 61 8.26 7.02 -2.77
N THR A 62 9.16 7.98 -2.58
CA THR A 62 9.74 8.32 -1.27
C THR A 62 8.71 8.90 -0.28
N VAL A 63 7.78 9.75 -0.74
CA VAL A 63 6.66 10.30 0.06
C VAL A 63 5.70 9.19 0.51
N TRP A 64 5.51 8.17 -0.33
CA TRP A 64 4.65 7.02 -0.02
C TRP A 64 5.23 6.08 1.05
N TRP A 65 6.55 5.92 1.10
CA TRP A 65 7.25 5.06 2.07
C TRP A 65 7.51 5.76 3.41
N ALA A 66 7.30 7.06 3.47
CA ALA A 66 7.63 7.91 4.60
C ALA A 66 6.36 8.61 5.11
N TYR A 67 5.40 7.82 5.60
CA TYR A 67 4.55 8.34 6.67
C TYR A 67 5.46 8.58 7.89
N GLU A 68 6.04 9.76 7.94
CA GLU A 68 6.73 10.30 9.10
C GLU A 68 5.70 11.09 9.88
N PRO A 69 5.12 10.55 10.98
CA PRO A 69 4.41 11.41 11.89
C PRO A 69 5.42 12.47 12.34
N ILE A 70 5.14 13.73 12.02
CA ILE A 70 5.81 14.88 12.62
C ILE A 70 5.84 14.59 14.12
N VAL A 71 7.04 14.36 14.64
CA VAL A 71 7.29 14.14 16.06
C VAL A 71 6.58 15.28 16.79
N ASP A 72 5.77 14.97 17.81
CA ASP A 72 5.13 15.96 18.68
C ASP A 72 6.09 17.13 18.88
N ALA A 73 5.74 18.27 18.30
CA ALA A 73 6.68 19.33 17.95
C ALA A 73 7.47 19.80 19.17
N ASN A 74 8.69 19.29 19.34
CA ASN A 74 9.69 19.86 20.22
C ASN A 74 10.82 20.41 19.32
N PRO A 75 10.89 21.74 19.11
CA PRO A 75 11.76 22.36 18.11
C PRO A 75 13.27 22.37 18.47
N SER A 76 13.71 21.50 19.39
CA SER A 76 15.07 21.54 19.97
C SER A 76 16.03 20.45 19.49
N PHE A 77 15.64 19.57 18.56
CA PHE A 77 16.52 18.53 18.03
C PHE A 77 16.64 18.64 16.50
N SER A 78 17.88 18.80 16.03
CA SER A 78 18.29 18.50 14.66
C SER A 78 17.87 17.05 14.34
N GLU A 79 16.89 16.93 13.46
CA GLU A 79 16.23 15.71 12.96
C GLU A 79 16.52 14.41 13.75
N PRO A 80 15.60 13.97 14.63
CA PRO A 80 15.76 12.67 15.26
C PRO A 80 15.74 11.56 14.19
N PRO A 81 16.63 10.55 14.26
CA PRO A 81 16.59 9.44 13.34
C PRO A 81 15.22 8.77 13.42
N LEU A 82 14.64 8.46 12.26
CA LEU A 82 13.38 7.74 12.17
C LEU A 82 13.38 6.56 13.14
N SER A 83 12.42 6.56 14.07
CA SER A 83 12.18 5.38 14.88
C SER A 83 11.91 4.20 13.93
N PRO A 84 12.55 3.04 14.10
CA PRO A 84 12.23 1.82 13.34
C PRO A 84 10.74 1.42 13.41
N LYS A 85 9.96 2.02 14.32
CA LYS A 85 8.51 1.89 14.45
C LYS A 85 7.71 2.69 13.40
N HIS A 86 8.28 3.73 12.79
CA HIS A 86 7.58 4.61 11.86
C HIS A 86 7.51 4.06 10.42
N LYS A 87 8.40 3.14 10.04
CA LYS A 87 8.38 2.44 8.73
C LYS A 87 7.20 1.47 8.55
N ARG A 88 6.24 1.46 9.46
CA ARG A 88 5.23 0.40 9.61
C ARG A 88 3.83 0.86 9.26
N PHE A 89 3.68 1.96 8.54
CA PHE A 89 2.41 2.44 8.02
C PHE A 89 2.39 2.35 6.50
N VAL A 90 1.28 1.86 5.94
CA VAL A 90 0.98 1.89 4.50
C VAL A 90 -0.22 2.80 4.28
N PRO A 91 -0.11 3.81 3.41
CA PRO A 91 -1.25 4.62 2.99
C PRO A 91 -2.35 3.74 2.38
N TYR A 92 -3.61 3.93 2.80
CA TYR A 92 -4.72 3.07 2.39
C TYR A 92 -4.93 3.02 0.87
N VAL A 93 -4.60 4.09 0.15
CA VAL A 93 -4.72 4.16 -1.31
C VAL A 93 -3.81 3.17 -2.04
N LEU A 94 -2.76 2.68 -1.39
CA LEU A 94 -1.86 1.66 -1.94
C LEU A 94 -2.39 0.24 -1.73
N ILE A 95 -3.42 0.07 -0.91
CA ILE A 95 -4.03 -1.22 -0.61
C ILE A 95 -4.87 -1.66 -1.82
N GLU A 96 -4.82 -2.95 -2.16
CA GLU A 96 -5.43 -3.52 -3.37
C GLU A 96 -6.86 -3.00 -3.65
N LYS A 97 -7.68 -2.94 -2.60
CA LYS A 97 -9.09 -2.50 -2.67
C LYS A 97 -9.27 -1.03 -3.11
N PHE A 98 -8.27 -0.18 -2.90
CA PHE A 98 -8.34 1.27 -3.11
C PHE A 98 -7.41 1.77 -4.23
N ARG A 99 -6.57 0.89 -4.81
CA ARG A 99 -5.73 1.25 -5.95
C ARG A 99 -6.57 1.51 -7.21
N THR A 100 -6.27 2.61 -7.88
CA THR A 100 -6.86 2.99 -9.17
C THR A 100 -5.88 2.75 -10.31
N ALA A 101 -6.34 2.89 -11.56
CA ALA A 101 -5.44 2.84 -12.73
C ALA A 101 -4.32 3.90 -12.67
N ALA A 102 -4.57 5.04 -12.01
CA ALA A 102 -3.60 6.13 -11.86
C ALA A 102 -2.48 5.81 -10.85
N ILE A 103 -2.77 5.00 -9.82
CA ILE A 103 -1.82 4.63 -8.74
C ILE A 103 -1.07 3.32 -9.09
N GLY A 104 -1.43 2.68 -10.20
CA GLY A 104 -0.97 1.36 -10.57
C GLY A 104 -1.94 0.28 -10.10
N ASN A 105 -2.66 -0.32 -11.04
CA ASN A 105 -3.61 -1.40 -10.79
C ASN A 105 -3.03 -2.79 -11.10
N GLN A 106 -1.69 -2.90 -11.16
CA GLN A 106 -1.04 -4.17 -11.44
C GLN A 106 -1.32 -5.14 -10.30
N LYS A 107 -1.98 -6.25 -10.63
CA LYS A 107 -2.13 -7.38 -9.72
C LYS A 107 -0.75 -7.98 -9.42
N CYS A 108 -0.65 -8.69 -8.29
CA CYS A 108 0.54 -9.51 -8.04
C CYS A 108 0.78 -10.44 -9.24
N LYS A 109 2.00 -10.42 -9.80
CA LYS A 109 2.39 -11.25 -10.94
C LYS A 109 2.17 -12.75 -10.69
N ASN A 110 2.22 -13.15 -9.41
CA ASN A 110 2.14 -14.53 -8.97
C ASN A 110 0.76 -14.96 -8.46
N GLY A 111 -0.25 -14.07 -8.51
CA GLY A 111 -1.66 -14.36 -8.20
C GLY A 111 -1.90 -15.37 -7.08
N ASN A 112 -2.62 -16.46 -7.41
CA ASN A 112 -2.92 -17.61 -6.54
C ASN A 112 -1.69 -18.51 -6.36
N GLY A 113 -0.68 -18.03 -5.67
CA GLY A 113 0.60 -18.73 -5.56
C GLY A 113 1.78 -17.84 -5.19
N CYS A 114 1.52 -16.58 -4.85
CA CYS A 114 2.54 -15.66 -4.41
C CYS A 114 3.35 -16.23 -3.23
N LYS A 115 4.66 -16.33 -3.44
CA LYS A 115 5.65 -16.77 -2.43
C LYS A 115 6.28 -15.59 -1.69
N GLU A 116 6.01 -14.35 -2.12
CA GLU A 116 6.51 -13.14 -1.46
C GLU A 116 5.75 -12.98 -0.14
N ARG A 117 6.49 -13.06 0.96
CA ARG A 117 5.97 -13.02 2.33
C ARG A 117 6.23 -11.69 3.04
N GLU A 118 6.81 -10.72 2.33
CA GLU A 118 7.02 -9.37 2.86
C GLU A 118 5.68 -8.73 3.19
N LEU A 119 5.58 -8.10 4.36
CA LEU A 119 4.31 -7.59 4.87
C LEU A 119 3.73 -6.49 3.98
N GLU A 120 4.59 -5.63 3.44
CA GLU A 120 4.30 -4.58 2.47
C GLU A 120 3.65 -5.19 1.22
N HIS A 121 4.27 -6.22 0.65
CA HIS A 121 3.75 -6.93 -0.52
C HIS A 121 2.36 -7.51 -0.23
N ILE A 122 2.21 -8.21 0.89
CA ILE A 122 0.95 -8.85 1.28
C ILE A 122 -0.15 -7.80 1.42
N VAL A 123 0.14 -6.68 2.08
CA VAL A 123 -0.85 -5.63 2.35
C VAL A 123 -1.20 -4.84 1.07
N ILE A 124 -0.24 -4.58 0.19
CA ILE A 124 -0.49 -3.85 -1.06
C ILE A 124 -1.23 -4.72 -2.09
N PHE A 125 -0.85 -5.99 -2.25
CA PHE A 125 -1.33 -6.82 -3.35
C PHE A 125 -2.31 -7.92 -2.98
N HIS A 126 -2.43 -8.25 -1.69
CA HIS A 126 -3.21 -9.38 -1.24
C HIS A 126 -4.07 -9.09 -0.01
N SER A 127 -4.28 -7.82 0.33
CA SER A 127 -5.12 -7.42 1.46
C SER A 127 -6.52 -8.02 1.37
N ALA A 128 -7.12 -8.11 0.19
CA ALA A 128 -8.52 -8.54 0.06
C ALA A 128 -8.68 -10.06 -0.11
N ASP A 129 -7.64 -10.75 -0.58
CA ASP A 129 -7.67 -12.17 -0.89
C ASP A 129 -6.27 -12.81 -0.77
N PHE A 130 -5.68 -12.80 0.43
CA PHE A 130 -4.39 -13.48 0.68
C PHE A 130 -4.53 -15.00 0.63
N ARG A 131 -4.80 -15.50 -0.57
CA ARG A 131 -4.55 -16.86 -1.03
C ARG A 131 -3.21 -16.80 -1.75
N PRO A 132 -2.14 -17.22 -1.07
CA PRO A 132 -2.04 -18.65 -0.80
C PRO A 132 -1.49 -18.98 0.60
N GLN A 133 -1.77 -18.21 1.66
CA GLN A 133 -1.26 -18.63 2.97
C GLN A 133 -1.92 -19.94 3.38
N PRO A 134 -1.24 -21.10 3.37
CA PRO A 134 -1.86 -22.36 3.76
C PRO A 134 -2.29 -22.30 5.21
N ARG A 135 -3.15 -23.22 5.68
CA ARG A 135 -3.28 -23.48 7.12
C ARG A 135 -1.90 -23.61 7.75
N TRP A 136 -1.79 -23.14 8.99
CA TRP A 136 -0.54 -23.29 9.72
C TRP A 136 -0.11 -24.76 9.76
N SER A 137 1.18 -24.99 9.55
CA SER A 137 1.82 -26.29 9.76
C SER A 137 3.09 -26.10 10.61
N PRO A 138 3.51 -27.13 11.36
CA PRO A 138 4.73 -27.05 12.17
C PRO A 138 6.00 -26.81 11.35
N ASP A 139 5.98 -27.07 10.04
CA ASP A 139 7.11 -26.80 9.13
C ASP A 139 7.34 -25.30 8.91
N TYR A 140 6.33 -24.47 9.21
CA TYR A 140 6.39 -23.01 9.08
C TYR A 140 6.17 -22.37 10.46
N PRO A 141 7.25 -22.21 11.26
CA PRO A 141 7.14 -21.69 12.62
C PRO A 141 6.76 -20.19 12.66
N ILE A 142 6.93 -19.48 11.55
CA ILE A 142 6.49 -18.10 11.36
C ILE A 142 5.26 -18.09 10.45
N TYR A 143 4.23 -17.38 10.89
CA TYR A 143 2.94 -17.30 10.22
C TYR A 143 2.50 -15.85 10.08
N ILE A 144 1.75 -15.53 9.04
CA ILE A 144 1.21 -14.18 8.85
C ILE A 144 -0.16 -14.10 9.53
N GLY A 145 -0.36 -13.09 10.36
CA GLY A 145 -1.63 -12.84 11.06
C GLY A 145 -2.20 -11.49 10.70
N PHE A 146 -3.53 -11.43 10.57
CA PHE A 146 -4.25 -10.18 10.34
C PHE A 146 -5.08 -9.80 11.57
N HIS A 147 -5.02 -8.54 11.95
CA HIS A 147 -5.75 -7.98 13.09
C HIS A 147 -6.48 -6.71 12.65
N ARG A 148 -7.71 -6.50 13.10
CA ARG A 148 -8.48 -5.28 12.85
C ARG A 148 -8.83 -4.61 14.16
N THR A 149 -8.63 -3.30 14.21
CA THR A 149 -8.86 -2.49 15.40
C THR A 149 -9.30 -1.08 15.02
N ARG A 150 -9.51 -0.22 16.02
CA ARG A 150 -9.76 1.20 15.83
C ARG A 150 -8.46 1.93 15.47
N ALA A 151 -8.57 3.04 14.74
CA ALA A 151 -7.42 3.84 14.32
C ALA A 151 -6.57 4.33 15.51
N ASP A 152 -7.20 4.77 16.60
CA ASP A 152 -6.50 5.23 17.81
C ASP A 152 -5.76 4.09 18.52
N PHE A 153 -6.32 2.89 18.57
CA PHE A 153 -5.62 1.71 19.09
C PHE A 153 -4.48 1.26 18.18
N ALA A 154 -4.63 1.35 16.85
CA ALA A 154 -3.53 1.07 15.94
C ALA A 154 -2.36 2.04 16.12
N ILE A 155 -2.65 3.34 16.31
CA ILE A 155 -1.64 4.34 16.67
C ILE A 155 -0.99 3.98 18.01
N SER A 156 -1.78 3.63 19.02
CA SER A 156 -1.25 3.18 20.32
C SER A 156 -0.30 1.98 20.16
N ILE A 157 -0.70 0.95 19.40
CA ILE A 157 0.13 -0.22 19.06
C ILE A 157 1.40 0.20 18.30
N ALA A 158 1.36 1.26 17.50
CA ALA A 158 2.55 1.74 16.81
C ALA A 158 3.59 2.37 17.75
N HIS A 159 3.12 2.99 18.84
CA HIS A 159 4.00 3.55 19.87
C HIS A 159 4.42 2.49 20.91
N SER A 160 3.55 1.53 21.21
CA SER A 160 3.77 0.43 22.16
C SER A 160 3.98 -0.91 21.45
N ASP A 161 3.68 -2.01 22.15
CA ASP A 161 3.49 -3.33 21.56
C ASP A 161 1.99 -3.67 21.50
N MET A 162 1.64 -4.78 20.83
CA MET A 162 0.29 -5.35 20.90
C MET A 162 0.02 -5.90 22.30
N ASN A 163 -1.04 -5.41 22.96
CA ASN A 163 -1.41 -5.87 24.29
C ASN A 163 -2.28 -7.12 24.24
N ILE A 164 -2.12 -7.97 25.24
CA ILE A 164 -2.94 -9.16 25.44
C ILE A 164 -4.37 -8.74 25.80
N SER A 165 -5.35 -9.32 25.12
CA SER A 165 -6.75 -9.19 25.50
C SER A 165 -7.05 -10.07 26.71
N GLN A 166 -7.38 -9.44 27.85
CA GLN A 166 -7.68 -10.12 29.12
C GLN A 166 -9.14 -9.98 29.57
N THR A 167 -9.97 -9.25 28.83
CA THR A 167 -11.35 -8.95 29.24
C THR A 167 -12.33 -9.91 28.57
N PRO A 168 -13.08 -10.75 29.31
CA PRO A 168 -14.10 -11.62 28.73
C PRO A 168 -15.17 -10.84 27.93
N PRO A 169 -15.76 -11.41 26.87
CA PRO A 169 -15.55 -12.79 26.37
C PRO A 169 -14.33 -12.92 25.43
N GLN A 170 -13.57 -13.99 25.59
CA GLN A 170 -12.36 -14.33 24.82
C GLN A 170 -12.42 -15.78 24.34
N MET A 171 -12.81 -15.98 23.08
CA MET A 171 -13.15 -17.31 22.51
C MET A 171 -11.96 -18.28 22.50
N LEU A 172 -10.76 -17.78 22.20
CA LEU A 172 -9.51 -18.57 22.14
C LEU A 172 -8.67 -18.43 23.41
N GLY A 173 -9.29 -17.95 24.49
CA GLY A 173 -8.61 -17.61 25.73
C GLY A 173 -7.93 -16.25 25.70
N PHE A 174 -7.25 -15.89 26.79
CA PHE A 174 -6.58 -14.61 26.88
C PHE A 174 -5.34 -14.59 25.98
N GLY A 175 -5.18 -13.55 25.15
CA GLY A 175 -4.06 -13.43 24.20
C GLY A 175 -4.26 -12.33 23.16
N ILE A 176 -3.40 -12.32 22.14
CA ILE A 176 -3.45 -11.41 20.99
C ILE A 176 -4.03 -12.18 19.81
N TYR A 177 -5.14 -11.67 19.27
CA TYR A 177 -5.96 -12.37 18.28
C TYR A 177 -5.58 -11.99 16.86
N PHE A 178 -5.45 -12.99 16.01
CA PHE A 178 -5.23 -12.84 14.59
C PHE A 178 -6.18 -13.72 13.80
N ALA A 179 -6.48 -13.30 12.59
CA ALA A 179 -7.14 -14.10 11.58
C ALA A 179 -6.15 -14.46 10.47
N ARG A 180 -6.49 -15.50 9.70
CA ARG A 180 -5.72 -15.90 8.52
C ARG A 180 -5.87 -14.94 7.33
N SER A 181 -6.90 -14.11 7.30
CA SER A 181 -7.17 -13.14 6.23
C SER A 181 -7.74 -11.84 6.80
N ILE A 182 -7.62 -10.74 6.05
CA ILE A 182 -8.26 -9.47 6.40
C ILE A 182 -9.77 -9.59 6.33
N THR A 183 -10.32 -10.26 5.32
CA THR A 183 -11.76 -10.47 5.15
C THR A 183 -12.39 -11.11 6.40
N ASN A 184 -11.68 -12.01 7.08
CA ASN A 184 -12.14 -12.58 8.35
C ASN A 184 -12.18 -11.62 9.52
N THR A 185 -11.42 -10.54 9.44
CA THR A 185 -11.43 -9.50 10.47
C THR A 185 -12.60 -8.54 10.25
N GLU A 186 -13.21 -8.55 9.06
CA GLU A 186 -14.44 -7.84 8.76
C GLU A 186 -15.59 -8.44 9.60
N GLY A 187 -16.33 -7.60 10.32
CA GLY A 187 -17.40 -8.03 11.24
C GLY A 187 -16.95 -8.39 12.68
N LYS A 188 -15.65 -8.47 12.97
CA LYS A 188 -15.15 -8.76 14.33
C LYS A 188 -14.94 -7.52 15.20
N ALA A 189 -14.49 -6.43 14.60
CA ALA A 189 -14.35 -5.15 15.30
C ALA A 189 -15.66 -4.35 15.19
N ARG A 190 -16.31 -4.09 16.33
CA ARG A 190 -17.55 -3.28 16.42
C ARG A 190 -17.31 -1.83 16.00
N GLU A 191 -16.13 -1.32 16.31
CA GLU A 191 -15.62 -0.03 15.87
C GLU A 191 -14.30 -0.31 15.17
N ALA A 192 -14.28 -0.10 13.86
CA ALA A 192 -13.14 -0.43 13.03
C ALA A 192 -12.62 0.81 12.30
N GLY A 193 -11.39 0.71 11.83
CA GLY A 193 -10.73 1.80 11.11
C GLY A 193 -9.29 1.54 10.77
N ALA A 194 -8.68 0.48 11.31
CA ALA A 194 -7.30 0.13 11.01
C ALA A 194 -7.12 -1.39 10.95
N TYR A 195 -6.16 -1.79 10.14
CA TYR A 195 -5.76 -3.18 9.96
C TYR A 195 -4.27 -3.31 10.19
N ILE A 196 -3.89 -4.45 10.72
CA ILE A 196 -2.51 -4.81 11.03
C ILE A 196 -2.23 -6.16 10.39
N CYS A 197 -1.19 -6.23 9.57
CA CYS A 197 -0.64 -7.48 9.05
C CYS A 197 0.69 -7.75 9.77
N ALA A 198 0.87 -8.93 10.33
CA ALA A 198 1.97 -9.23 11.24
C ALA A 198 2.67 -10.56 10.92
N GLU A 199 3.99 -10.58 11.05
CA GLU A 199 4.78 -11.81 11.15
C GLU A 199 4.75 -12.31 12.60
N VAL A 200 4.22 -13.51 12.80
CA VAL A 200 3.98 -14.10 14.13
C VAL A 200 4.71 -15.42 14.27
N ARG A 201 5.50 -15.56 15.34
CA ARG A 201 6.12 -16.83 15.75
C ARG A 201 5.11 -17.68 16.51
N MET A 202 4.73 -18.80 15.91
CA MET A 202 3.64 -19.64 16.41
C MET A 202 4.04 -20.51 17.62
N GLY A 203 5.31 -20.91 17.72
CA GLY A 203 5.80 -21.74 18.83
C GLY A 203 5.08 -23.09 18.92
N LYS A 204 4.83 -23.57 20.15
CA LYS A 204 4.02 -24.78 20.38
C LYS A 204 2.53 -24.45 20.28
N VAL A 205 1.84 -25.04 19.30
CA VAL A 205 0.46 -24.71 18.96
C VAL A 205 -0.52 -25.76 19.48
N LEU A 206 -1.57 -25.32 20.18
CA LEU A 206 -2.76 -26.10 20.49
C LEU A 206 -3.78 -25.90 19.37
N MET A 207 -3.96 -26.91 18.51
CA MET A 207 -5.00 -26.87 17.48
C MET A 207 -6.34 -27.34 18.05
N LEU A 208 -7.39 -26.56 17.82
CA LEU A 208 -8.76 -26.84 18.26
C LEU A 208 -9.73 -26.74 17.09
N THR A 209 -10.83 -27.47 17.21
CA THR A 209 -12.06 -27.28 16.44
C THR A 209 -13.11 -26.53 17.26
N ARG A 210 -14.23 -26.15 16.64
CA ARG A 210 -15.28 -25.37 17.31
C ARG A 210 -15.88 -26.08 18.54
N SER A 211 -15.99 -27.42 18.52
CA SER A 211 -16.50 -28.22 19.65
C SER A 211 -15.54 -28.20 20.86
N GLU A 212 -14.26 -27.92 20.64
CA GLU A 212 -13.20 -27.98 21.64
C GLU A 212 -12.90 -26.60 22.28
N LEU A 213 -13.58 -25.53 21.85
CA LEU A 213 -13.37 -24.16 22.34
C LEU A 213 -13.55 -24.01 23.86
N HIS A 214 -14.40 -24.84 24.46
CA HIS A 214 -14.64 -24.85 25.91
C HIS A 214 -13.37 -25.14 26.74
N ILE A 215 -12.34 -25.73 26.13
CA ILE A 215 -11.04 -26.00 26.75
C ILE A 215 -10.31 -24.69 27.09
N VAL A 216 -10.38 -23.69 26.20
CA VAL A 216 -9.57 -22.46 26.29
C VAL A 216 -10.38 -21.18 26.50
N SER A 217 -11.67 -21.19 26.19
CA SER A 217 -12.52 -19.99 26.24
C SER A 217 -12.50 -19.33 27.62
N ASN A 218 -12.17 -18.03 27.65
CA ASN A 218 -12.00 -17.22 28.86
C ASN A 218 -10.96 -17.76 29.86
N LYS A 219 -9.97 -18.53 29.40
CA LYS A 219 -8.93 -19.14 30.23
C LYS A 219 -7.54 -18.81 29.70
N ASN A 220 -6.54 -18.85 30.58
CA ASN A 220 -5.11 -18.78 30.26
C ASN A 220 -4.35 -20.06 30.66
N SER A 221 -5.04 -21.11 31.11
CA SER A 221 -4.41 -22.37 31.56
C SER A 221 -3.53 -23.03 30.48
N TRP A 222 -3.84 -22.79 29.20
CA TRP A 222 -3.05 -23.28 28.07
C TRP A 222 -1.66 -22.62 27.95
N TRP A 223 -1.41 -21.47 28.58
CA TRP A 223 -0.12 -20.75 28.50
C TRP A 223 1.07 -21.54 29.09
N LEU A 224 0.77 -22.48 30.00
CA LEU A 224 1.78 -23.32 30.64
C LEU A 224 2.44 -24.29 29.65
N GLU A 225 1.68 -24.75 28.66
CA GLU A 225 2.12 -25.78 27.74
C GLU A 225 2.27 -25.27 26.30
N TYR A 226 1.46 -24.29 25.89
CA TYR A 226 1.37 -23.82 24.53
C TYR A 226 1.71 -22.33 24.42
N ASP A 227 2.17 -21.92 23.24
CA ASP A 227 2.45 -20.53 22.89
C ASP A 227 1.31 -19.91 22.07
N THR A 228 0.56 -20.75 21.35
CA THR A 228 -0.53 -20.33 20.47
C THR A 228 -1.70 -21.30 20.54
N VAL A 229 -2.92 -20.77 20.53
CA VAL A 229 -4.14 -21.52 20.23
C VAL A 229 -4.52 -21.24 18.79
N TYR A 230 -4.74 -22.28 17.99
CA TYR A 230 -5.19 -22.17 16.60
C TYR A 230 -6.55 -22.84 16.44
N LEU A 231 -7.56 -22.08 16.05
CA LEU A 231 -8.89 -22.58 15.74
C LEU A 231 -9.01 -22.91 14.26
N LYS A 232 -9.11 -24.20 13.97
CA LYS A 232 -9.37 -24.74 12.64
C LYS A 232 -10.87 -24.74 12.38
N HIS A 233 -11.32 -23.86 11.50
CA HIS A 233 -12.69 -23.83 11.02
C HIS A 233 -12.91 -24.86 9.89
N GLU A 234 -14.16 -25.26 9.66
CA GLU A 234 -14.52 -26.09 8.49
C GLU A 234 -14.14 -25.37 7.18
N GLN A 235 -14.54 -24.10 7.10
CA GLN A 235 -14.14 -23.12 6.12
C GLN A 235 -12.72 -22.63 6.44
N GLU A 236 -11.74 -23.08 5.66
CA GLU A 236 -10.31 -22.77 5.86
C GLU A 236 -10.05 -21.27 5.92
N GLU A 237 -10.79 -20.51 5.13
CA GLU A 237 -10.69 -19.08 5.06
C GLU A 237 -10.98 -18.43 6.40
N ARG A 238 -11.76 -19.07 7.30
CA ARG A 238 -12.22 -18.55 8.61
C ARG A 238 -11.28 -18.82 9.79
N ASP A 239 -10.15 -19.48 9.56
CA ASP A 239 -9.21 -19.83 10.65
C ASP A 239 -8.76 -18.59 11.45
N GLU A 240 -8.65 -18.80 12.77
CA GLU A 240 -8.27 -17.78 13.76
C GLU A 240 -7.20 -18.35 14.69
N PHE A 241 -6.35 -17.48 15.23
CA PHE A 241 -5.39 -17.90 16.23
C PHE A 241 -5.13 -16.81 17.26
N CYS A 242 -4.69 -17.24 18.43
CA CYS A 242 -4.45 -16.41 19.60
C CYS A 242 -3.08 -16.74 20.17
N VAL A 243 -2.19 -15.75 20.26
CA VAL A 243 -0.85 -15.91 20.82
C VAL A 243 -0.78 -15.35 22.24
N LYS A 244 0.02 -15.97 23.11
CA LYS A 244 0.05 -15.58 24.53
C LYS A 244 0.87 -14.33 24.82
N SER A 245 1.76 -13.90 23.92
CA SER A 245 2.69 -12.81 24.18
C SER A 245 2.96 -11.93 22.97
N SER A 246 3.15 -10.62 23.21
CA SER A 246 3.60 -9.65 22.21
C SER A 246 4.96 -10.02 21.60
N ASN A 247 5.83 -10.71 22.33
CA ASN A 247 7.14 -11.16 21.86
C ASN A 247 7.03 -12.17 20.70
N GLN A 248 5.87 -12.78 20.49
CA GLN A 248 5.61 -13.62 19.33
C GLN A 248 5.36 -12.80 18.06
N VAL A 249 5.02 -11.52 18.16
CA VAL A 249 4.83 -10.61 17.04
C VAL A 249 6.18 -10.03 16.64
N LEU A 250 6.79 -10.56 15.59
CA LEU A 250 8.14 -10.22 15.16
C LEU A 250 8.19 -8.88 14.42
N LYS A 251 7.25 -8.69 13.51
CA LYS A 251 7.09 -7.50 12.68
C LYS A 251 5.62 -7.28 12.39
N TRP A 252 5.25 -6.05 12.09
CA TRP A 252 3.90 -5.72 11.69
C TRP A 252 3.89 -4.47 10.81
N ILE A 253 2.83 -4.33 10.02
CA ILE A 253 2.51 -3.16 9.21
C ILE A 253 1.04 -2.79 9.41
N ILE A 254 0.75 -1.51 9.48
CA ILE A 254 -0.58 -0.94 9.74
C ILE A 254 -1.05 -0.18 8.51
N TYR A 255 -2.33 -0.28 8.18
CA TYR A 255 -2.99 0.75 7.37
C TYR A 255 -4.30 1.17 8.04
N ILE A 256 -4.66 2.44 7.86
CA ILE A 256 -5.87 3.04 8.43
C ILE A 256 -6.83 3.35 7.29
N GLU A 257 -8.09 2.96 7.40
CA GLU A 257 -9.13 3.24 6.41
C GLU A 257 -9.28 4.74 6.17
N ALA A 258 -9.54 5.13 4.91
CA ALA A 258 -9.57 6.52 4.46
C ALA A 258 -10.36 7.47 5.37
N GLU A 259 -11.60 7.10 5.68
CA GLU A 259 -12.52 7.91 6.47
C GLU A 259 -12.11 8.06 7.95
N LYS A 260 -11.15 7.26 8.42
CA LYS A 260 -10.65 7.27 9.80
C LYS A 260 -9.26 7.88 9.94
N ASP A 261 -8.53 8.00 8.83
CA ASP A 261 -7.21 8.63 8.85
C ASP A 261 -7.31 10.14 8.63
N LYS A 262 -7.38 10.88 9.75
CA LYS A 262 -7.43 12.35 9.74
C LYS A 262 -6.24 12.99 9.02
N LYS A 263 -5.12 12.29 8.89
CA LYS A 263 -3.93 12.81 8.22
C LYS A 263 -4.11 12.91 6.71
N LEU A 264 -5.01 12.14 6.13
CA LEU A 264 -5.32 12.23 4.70
C LEU A 264 -5.84 13.61 4.33
N ALA A 265 -6.88 14.06 5.03
CA ALA A 265 -7.43 15.40 4.84
C ALA A 265 -6.43 16.49 5.21
N LEU A 266 -5.63 16.28 6.27
CA LEU A 266 -4.62 17.24 6.71
C LEU A 266 -3.52 17.46 5.66
N TYR A 267 -3.11 16.39 4.97
CA TYR A 267 -2.04 16.41 3.98
C TYR A 267 -2.55 16.47 2.54
N GLY A 268 -3.86 16.59 2.32
CA GLY A 268 -4.48 16.63 0.98
C GLY A 268 -4.33 15.33 0.19
N MET A 269 -4.01 14.20 0.82
CA MET A 269 -3.82 12.91 0.15
C MET A 269 -5.12 12.36 -0.47
N ASP A 270 -6.28 12.88 -0.06
CA ASP A 270 -7.60 12.55 -0.61
C ASP A 270 -7.89 13.24 -1.96
N VAL A 271 -7.19 14.34 -2.26
CA VAL A 271 -7.34 15.13 -3.50
C VAL A 271 -6.10 15.13 -4.39
N GLU A 272 -4.94 14.75 -3.85
CA GLU A 272 -3.66 14.69 -4.55
C GLU A 272 -3.73 13.85 -5.85
N PHE A 273 -4.51 12.76 -5.84
CA PHE A 273 -4.65 11.83 -6.98
C PHE A 273 -5.70 12.20 -8.00
N ASN A 274 -6.53 13.21 -7.74
CA ASN A 274 -7.63 13.55 -8.64
C ASN A 274 -7.23 14.59 -9.70
N ASP A 275 -6.28 15.51 -9.46
CA ASP A 275 -5.95 16.56 -10.44
C ASP A 275 -4.59 17.29 -10.25
N THR A 276 -3.64 16.82 -9.42
CA THR A 276 -2.53 17.69 -8.96
C THR A 276 -1.15 17.31 -9.52
N GLN A 277 -0.49 18.26 -10.19
CA GLN A 277 0.96 18.25 -10.37
C GLN A 277 1.63 18.27 -9.00
N CYS A 278 2.51 17.29 -8.72
CA CYS A 278 3.24 17.20 -7.46
C CYS A 278 4.08 18.47 -7.24
N TYR A 279 3.61 19.39 -6.41
CA TYR A 279 4.41 20.50 -5.90
C TYR A 279 4.97 20.10 -4.55
N CYS A 280 6.21 19.61 -4.55
CA CYS A 280 7.00 19.49 -3.33
C CYS A 280 7.52 20.88 -2.92
N VAL A 281 7.44 21.22 -1.64
CA VAL A 281 8.21 22.33 -1.04
C VAL A 281 9.57 21.81 -0.62
#